data_AF-A0A842N5N8-F1
#
_entry.id   AF-A0A842N5N8-F1
#
_cell.length_a   1.000
_cell.length_b   1.000
_cell.length_c   1.000
_cell.angle_alpha   90.00
_cell.angle_beta   90.00
_cell.angle_gamma   90.00
#
_symmetry.space_group_name_H-M   'P 1'
#
loop_
_entity.id
_entity.type
_entity.pdbx_description
1 polymer ?
#
loop_
_entity_poly.entity_id
_entity_poly.type
_entity_poly.pdbx_seq_one_letter_code
_entity_poly.pdbx_strand_id
1 'polypeptide(L)'
;IFVHNTTIALPMFIPGFGVFWGLFSSWSTGYAFAAIVISMPEIANISPLSVLFLSPFGLMEIFSYSLAISRSFILIKAIITKTSLSQFIKPTIIEIGVVIVLLLVGGYVEFYMIELVQNESIEMPGL
;
A
#
# COMPACT_ATOMS: atom_id res chain seq x y z
N ILE A 1 -8.98 -6.44 0.73
CA ILE A 1 -8.26 -5.17 0.94
C ILE A 1 -7.17 -5.33 1.99
N PHE A 2 -7.47 -5.31 3.30
CA PHE A 2 -6.45 -5.37 4.37
C PHE A 2 -5.43 -6.50 4.24
N VAL A 3 -5.89 -7.75 4.07
CA VAL A 3 -5.00 -8.92 3.96
C VAL A 3 -4.08 -8.81 2.75
N HIS A 4 -4.60 -8.30 1.63
CA HIS A 4 -3.83 -8.10 0.40
C HIS A 4 -2.70 -7.09 0.64
N ASN A 5 -3.04 -5.89 1.11
CA ASN A 5 -2.06 -4.83 1.36
C ASN A 5 -1.02 -5.25 2.42
N THR A 6 -1.45 -5.95 3.48
CA THR A 6 -0.54 -6.47 4.51
C THR A 6 0.40 -7.54 3.96
N THR A 7 -0.10 -8.43 3.10
CA THR A 7 0.72 -9.46 2.44
C THR A 7 1.78 -8.84 1.54
N ILE A 8 1.49 -7.70 0.90
CA ILE A 8 2.48 -6.96 0.12
C ILE A 8 3.46 -6.20 1.04
N ALA A 9 2.98 -5.57 2.11
CA ALA A 9 3.80 -4.74 3.00
C ALA A 9 4.81 -5.52 3.83
N LEU A 10 4.46 -6.68 4.37
CA LEU A 10 5.35 -7.40 5.29
C LEU A 10 6.68 -7.82 4.65
N PRO A 11 6.72 -8.37 3.43
CA PRO A 11 7.97 -8.63 2.72
C PRO A 11 8.79 -7.36 2.46
N MET A 12 8.19 -6.17 2.44
CA MET A 12 8.92 -4.91 2.28
C MET A 12 9.85 -4.59 3.46
N PHE A 13 9.76 -5.27 4.60
CA PHE A 13 10.70 -5.12 5.71
C PHE A 13 11.97 -5.98 5.57
N ILE A 14 12.00 -6.93 4.63
CA ILE A 14 13.16 -7.82 4.44
C ILE A 14 14.34 -6.98 3.93
N PRO A 15 15.53 -7.02 4.58
CA PRO A 15 16.66 -6.16 4.21
C PRO A 15 17.05 -6.30 2.74
N GLY A 16 17.06 -5.17 2.02
CA GLY A 16 17.40 -5.09 0.60
C GLY A 16 16.26 -5.57 -0.31
N PHE A 17 15.71 -6.76 -0.07
CA PHE A 17 14.59 -7.31 -0.84
C PHE A 17 13.38 -6.38 -0.86
N GLY A 18 13.07 -5.76 0.28
CA GLY A 18 11.89 -4.93 0.43
C GLY A 18 11.87 -3.69 -0.48
N VAL A 19 13.05 -3.14 -0.81
CA VAL A 19 13.17 -2.05 -1.79
C VAL A 19 12.75 -2.53 -3.17
N PHE A 20 13.25 -3.69 -3.62
CA PHE A 20 12.87 -4.26 -4.91
C PHE A 20 11.40 -4.67 -4.94
N TRP A 21 10.92 -5.28 -3.86
CA TRP A 21 9.52 -5.72 -3.74
C TRP A 21 8.55 -4.54 -3.80
N GLY A 22 8.86 -3.44 -3.10
CA GLY A 22 8.07 -2.21 -3.14
C GLY A 22 7.98 -1.60 -4.55
N LEU A 23 9.12 -1.50 -5.24
CA LEU A 23 9.15 -1.00 -6.62
C LEU A 23 8.39 -1.91 -7.59
N PHE A 24 8.56 -3.22 -7.45
CA PHE A 24 7.85 -4.22 -8.26
C PHE A 24 6.34 -4.15 -8.04
N SER A 25 5.90 -4.04 -6.79
CA SER A 25 4.47 -3.92 -6.44
C SER A 25 3.84 -2.67 -7.06
N SER A 26 4.52 -1.52 -6.96
CA SER A 26 4.06 -0.27 -7.59
C SER A 26 3.94 -0.39 -9.11
N TRP A 27 4.95 -1.00 -9.75
CA TRP A 27 4.91 -1.25 -11.20
C TRP A 27 3.78 -2.18 -11.60
N SER A 28 3.62 -3.30 -10.89
CA SER A 28 2.59 -4.30 -11.16
C SER A 28 1.18 -3.72 -11.01
N THR A 29 0.99 -2.83 -10.03
CA THR A 29 -0.29 -2.15 -9.81
C THR A 29 -0.61 -1.19 -10.96
N GLY A 30 0.36 -0.41 -11.41
CA GLY A 30 0.20 0.45 -12.59
C GLY A 30 -0.11 -0.34 -13.87
N TYR A 31 0.55 -1.48 -14.07
CA TYR A 31 0.27 -2.37 -15.19
C TYR A 31 -1.14 -2.97 -15.12
N ALA A 32 -1.58 -3.41 -13.94
CA ALA A 32 -2.93 -3.90 -13.73
C ALA A 32 -3.98 -2.80 -14.04
N PHE A 33 -3.75 -1.56 -13.60
CA PHE A 33 -4.62 -0.44 -13.93
C PHE A 33 -4.69 -0.18 -15.44
N ALA A 34 -3.54 -0.17 -16.13
CA ALA A 34 -3.50 -0.02 -17.59
C ALA A 34 -4.30 -1.13 -18.30
N ALA A 35 -4.26 -2.36 -17.79
CA ALA A 35 -5.06 -3.46 -18.33
C ALA A 35 -6.57 -3.26 -18.11
N ILE A 36 -6.99 -2.73 -16.96
CA ILE A 36 -8.42 -2.42 -16.69
C ILE A 36 -8.91 -1.30 -17.62
N VAL A 37 -8.09 -0.27 -17.88
CA VAL A 37 -8.46 0.81 -18.81
C VAL A 37 -8.74 0.29 -20.23
N ILE A 38 -8.09 -0.80 -20.65
CA ILE A 38 -8.36 -1.44 -21.96
C ILE A 38 -9.76 -2.06 -22.01
N SER A 39 -10.23 -2.67 -20.91
CA SER A 39 -11.54 -3.31 -20.85
C SER A 39 -12.66 -2.35 -20.42
N MET A 40 -12.34 -1.27 -19.73
CA MET A 40 -13.27 -0.27 -19.21
C MET A 40 -12.78 1.14 -19.57
N PRO A 41 -13.08 1.64 -20.78
CA PRO A 41 -12.59 2.94 -21.24
C PRO A 41 -13.10 4.12 -20.40
N GLU A 42 -14.21 3.95 -19.69
CA GLU A 42 -14.83 4.99 -18.84
C GLU A 42 -13.89 5.46 -17.71
N ILE A 43 -13.00 4.58 -17.23
CA ILE A 43 -12.03 4.93 -16.19
C ILE A 43 -10.70 5.45 -16.76
N ALA A 44 -10.55 5.59 -18.08
CA ALA A 44 -9.31 6.05 -18.72
C ALA A 44 -8.88 7.46 -18.28
N ASN A 45 -9.86 8.30 -17.91
CA ASN A 45 -9.62 9.66 -17.43
C ASN A 45 -9.28 9.72 -15.93
N ILE A 46 -9.42 8.61 -15.21
CA ILE A 46 -9.07 8.53 -13.79
C ILE A 46 -7.61 8.13 -13.70
N SER A 47 -6.78 9.02 -13.16
CA SER A 47 -5.38 8.69 -12.92
C SER A 47 -5.27 7.69 -11.75
N PRO A 48 -4.52 6.59 -11.87
CA PRO A 48 -4.26 5.72 -10.72
C PRO A 48 -3.52 6.47 -9.61
N LEU A 49 -2.72 7.49 -9.96
CA LEU A 49 -2.08 8.35 -8.98
C LEU A 49 -3.09 9.22 -8.21
N SER A 50 -4.20 9.64 -8.84
CA SER A 50 -5.21 10.42 -8.12
C SER A 50 -5.93 9.57 -7.08
N VAL A 51 -6.21 8.29 -7.37
CA VAL A 51 -6.78 7.37 -6.38
C VAL A 51 -5.80 7.20 -5.21
N LEU A 52 -4.51 7.03 -5.50
CA LEU A 52 -3.50 6.77 -4.49
C LEU A 52 -3.21 8.01 -3.61
N PHE A 53 -3.16 9.22 -4.18
CA PHE A 53 -2.79 10.44 -3.45
C PHE A 53 -3.96 11.26 -2.91
N LEU A 54 -5.17 11.11 -3.47
CA LEU A 54 -6.34 11.88 -3.05
C LEU A 54 -7.29 11.10 -2.15
N SER A 55 -7.16 9.77 -2.06
CA SER A 55 -7.96 8.98 -1.15
C SER A 55 -7.30 8.85 0.24
N PRO A 56 -8.10 8.83 1.32
CA PRO A 56 -7.56 8.63 2.66
C PRO A 56 -6.87 7.26 2.82
N PHE A 57 -7.43 6.20 2.22
CA PHE A 57 -6.83 4.86 2.27
C PHE A 57 -5.53 4.79 1.45
N GLY A 58 -5.46 5.40 0.28
CA GLY A 58 -4.25 5.44 -0.55
C GLY A 58 -3.08 6.14 0.14
N LEU A 59 -3.33 7.22 0.88
CA LEU A 59 -2.31 7.89 1.69
C LEU A 59 -1.79 6.99 2.82
N MET A 60 -2.68 6.26 3.50
CA MET A 60 -2.30 5.30 4.54
C MET A 60 -1.47 4.14 3.97
N GLU A 61 -1.79 3.68 2.76
CA GLU A 61 -1.03 2.65 2.05
C GLU A 61 0.37 3.12 1.63
N ILE A 62 0.49 4.27 0.95
CA ILE A 62 1.79 4.82 0.56
C ILE A 62 2.67 5.00 1.80
N PHE A 63 2.12 5.56 2.87
CA PHE A 63 2.88 5.78 4.08
C PHE A 63 3.37 4.45 4.69
N SER A 64 2.50 3.45 4.71
CA SER A 64 2.83 2.11 5.20
C SER A 64 3.94 1.44 4.38
N TYR A 65 3.82 1.46 3.06
CA TYR A 65 4.84 0.90 2.17
C TYR A 65 6.16 1.68 2.24
N SER A 66 6.09 3.02 2.33
CA SER A 66 7.28 3.87 2.46
C SER A 66 8.04 3.60 3.76
N LEU A 67 7.34 3.41 4.88
CA LEU A 67 7.96 3.00 6.15
C LEU A 67 8.67 1.65 6.04
N ALA A 68 8.00 0.65 5.45
CA ALA A 68 8.57 -0.68 5.29
C ALA A 68 9.82 -0.68 4.39
N ILE A 69 9.73 -0.04 3.22
CA ILE A 69 10.85 0.11 2.27
C ILE A 69 12.02 0.86 2.92
N SER A 70 11.74 1.95 3.65
CA SER A 70 12.74 2.71 4.39
C SER A 70 13.50 1.82 5.38
N ARG A 71 12.77 1.00 6.15
CA ARG A 71 13.39 0.08 7.11
C ARG A 71 14.22 -0.98 6.42
N SER A 72 13.75 -1.56 5.31
CA SER A 72 14.53 -2.50 4.50
C SER A 72 15.85 -1.88 4.02
N PHE A 73 15.83 -0.63 3.57
CA PHE A 73 17.02 0.10 3.15
C PHE A 73 18.00 0.35 4.32
N ILE A 74 17.48 0.76 5.48
CA ILE A 74 18.30 0.96 6.69
C ILE A 74 18.97 -0.34 7.13
N LEU A 75 18.23 -1.44 7.12
CA LEU A 75 18.74 -2.75 7.54
C LEU A 75 19.82 -3.28 6.57
N ILE A 76 19.63 -3.16 5.25
CA ILE A 76 20.67 -3.58 4.29
C ILE A 76 21.91 -2.70 4.39
N LYS A 77 21.75 -1.38 4.61
CA LYS A 77 22.87 -0.49 4.86
C LYS A 77 23.66 -0.93 6.09
N ALA A 78 22.98 -1.24 7.20
CA ALA A 78 23.62 -1.73 8.43
C ALA A 78 24.39 -3.05 8.22
N ILE A 79 23.85 -3.96 7.40
CA ILE A 79 24.54 -5.21 7.01
C ILE A 79 25.83 -4.91 6.24
N ILE A 80 25.76 -4.01 5.25
CA ILE A 80 26.91 -3.61 4.43
C ILE A 80 27.98 -2.92 5.29
N THR A 81 27.57 -2.01 6.18
CA THR A 81 28.48 -1.25 7.05
C THR A 81 28.91 -1.99 8.31
N LYS A 82 28.57 -3.28 8.45
CA LYS A 82 28.89 -4.13 9.61
C LYS A 82 28.47 -3.53 10.95
N THR A 83 27.39 -2.75 10.93
CA THR A 83 26.83 -2.14 12.13
C THR A 83 25.94 -3.16 12.83
N SER A 84 25.91 -3.17 14.17
CA SER A 84 25.08 -4.10 14.93
C SER A 84 23.61 -3.99 14.53
N LEU A 85 22.99 -5.12 14.16
CA LEU A 85 21.58 -5.21 13.80
C LEU A 85 20.63 -5.17 15.01
N SER A 86 21.13 -5.53 16.20
CA SER A 86 20.31 -5.65 17.40
C SER A 86 19.59 -4.35 17.78
N GLN A 87 20.23 -3.21 17.50
CA GLN A 87 19.65 -1.88 17.75
C GLN A 87 18.44 -1.56 16.85
N PHE A 88 18.29 -2.25 15.72
CA PHE A 88 17.20 -2.01 14.76
C PHE A 88 16.01 -2.97 14.94
N ILE A 89 16.15 -4.05 15.71
CA ILE A 89 15.07 -5.03 15.92
C ILE A 89 13.85 -4.37 16.57
N LYS A 90 14.05 -3.66 17.69
CA LYS A 90 12.95 -3.01 18.42
C LYS A 90 12.22 -1.97 17.56
N PRO A 91 12.91 -1.03 16.86
CA PRO A 91 12.27 -0.16 15.89
C PRO A 91 11.50 -0.90 14.79
N THR A 92 12.08 -1.97 14.23
CA THR A 92 11.45 -2.73 13.14
C THR A 92 10.13 -3.36 13.58
N ILE A 93 10.07 -3.96 14.78
CA ILE A 93 8.83 -4.55 15.32
C ILE A 93 7.76 -3.48 15.54
N ILE A 94 8.15 -2.30 16.05
CA ILE A 94 7.22 -1.18 16.26
C ILE A 94 6.67 -0.70 14.92
N GLU A 95 7.52 -0.53 13.91
CA GLU A 95 7.09 -0.11 12.57
C GLU A 95 6.19 -1.13 11.88
N ILE A 96 6.46 -2.43 12.03
CA ILE A 96 5.56 -3.48 11.56
C ILE A 96 4.18 -3.33 12.22
N GLY A 97 4.13 -3.10 13.54
CA GLY A 97 2.88 -2.86 14.25
C GLY A 97 2.12 -1.63 13.73
N VAL A 98 2.84 -0.51 13.50
CA VAL A 98 2.27 0.72 12.94
C VAL A 98 1.70 0.47 11.53
N VAL A 99 2.45 -0.22 10.68
CA VAL A 99 2.02 -0.57 9.31
C VAL A 99 0.77 -1.43 9.34
N ILE A 100 0.70 -2.47 10.18
CA ILE A 100 -0.48 -3.34 10.28
C ILE A 100 -1.71 -2.52 10.70
N VAL A 101 -1.57 -1.65 11.70
CA VAL A 101 -2.69 -0.81 12.17
C VAL A 101 -3.13 0.18 11.09
N LEU A 102 -2.20 0.85 10.41
CA LEU A 102 -2.52 1.79 9.33
C LEU A 102 -3.22 1.10 8.17
N LEU A 103 -2.75 -0.08 7.75
CA LEU A 103 -3.38 -0.84 6.68
C LEU A 103 -4.74 -1.40 7.09
N LEU A 104 -4.95 -1.73 8.37
CA LEU A 104 -6.25 -2.15 8.88
C LEU A 104 -7.26 -1.01 8.81
N VAL A 105 -6.87 0.18 9.29
CA VAL A 105 -7.71 1.39 9.24
C VAL A 105 -7.95 1.80 7.79
N GLY A 106 -6.91 1.85 6.96
CA GLY A 106 -7.01 2.17 5.53
C GLY A 106 -7.94 1.21 4.80
N GLY A 107 -7.79 -0.09 5.03
CA GLY A 107 -8.65 -1.09 4.41
C GLY A 107 -10.10 -1.06 4.88
N TYR A 108 -10.36 -0.66 6.13
CA TYR A 108 -11.72 -0.41 6.62
C TYR A 108 -12.34 0.83 5.97
N VAL A 109 -11.57 1.92 5.85
CA VAL A 109 -12.02 3.16 5.19
C VAL A 109 -12.31 2.92 3.71
N GLU A 110 -11.46 2.18 3.01
CA GLU A 110 -11.67 1.83 1.61
C GLU A 110 -12.95 0.99 1.43
N PHE A 111 -13.15 -0.02 2.29
CA PHE A 111 -14.37 -0.83 2.26
C PHE A 111 -15.63 0.02 2.45
N TYR A 112 -15.63 0.90 3.47
CA TYR A 112 -16.76 1.78 3.74
C TYR A 112 -17.06 2.75 2.59
N MET A 113 -16.02 3.30 1.95
CA MET A 113 -16.19 4.17 0.78
C MET A 113 -16.81 3.44 -0.41
N ILE A 114 -16.38 2.20 -0.67
CA ILE A 114 -16.95 1.37 -1.74
C ILE A 114 -18.42 1.03 -1.43
N GLU A 115 -18.71 0.63 -0.20
CA GLU A 115 -20.07 0.29 0.25
C GLU A 115 -21.02 1.50 0.14
N LEU A 116 -20.56 2.70 0.52
CA LEU A 116 -21.36 3.92 0.41
C LEU A 116 -21.73 4.23 -1.04
N VAL A 117 -20.76 4.18 -1.96
CA VAL A 117 -20.99 4.42 -3.40
C VAL A 117 -21.92 3.36 -3.99
N GLN A 118 -21.75 2.10 -3.61
CA GLN A 118 -22.62 1.02 -4.06
C GLN A 118 -24.06 1.20 -3.57
N ASN A 119 -24.26 1.58 -2.31
CA ASN A 119 -25.59 1.79 -1.75
C ASN A 119 -26.27 3.03 -2.36
N GLU A 120 -25.56 4.15 -2.54
CA GLU A 120 -26.09 5.32 -3.28
C GLU A 120 -26.50 4.96 -4.72
N SER A 121 -25.74 4.10 -5.39
CA SER A 121 -26.08 3.64 -6.75
C SER A 121 -27.33 2.73 -6.79
N ILE A 122 -27.65 2.06 -5.69
CA ILE A 122 -28.84 1.20 -5.54
C ILE A 122 -30.07 2.03 -5.14
N GLU A 123 -29.89 3.11 -4.38
CA GLU A 123 -30.95 4.02 -3.90
C GLU A 123 -31.35 5.15 -4.87
N MET A 124 -30.98 5.08 -6.15
CA MET A 124 -31.58 5.95 -7.19
C MET A 124 -32.75 5.26 -7.94
N PRO A 125 -33.98 5.16 -7.38
CA PRO A 125 -35.16 4.94 -8.18
C PRO A 125 -35.64 6.29 -8.74
N GLY A 126 -35.37 6.58 -10.01
CA GLY A 126 -35.85 7.84 -10.58
C GLY A 126 -35.34 8.30 -11.96
N LEU A 127 -34.64 7.45 -12.71
CA LEU A 127 -34.55 7.53 -14.17
C LEU A 127 -35.05 6.22 -14.78
#